data_AF-A0A351JNR5-F1
#
_entry.id   AF-A0A351JNR5-F1
#
_cell.length_a   1.000
_cell.length_b   1.000
_cell.length_c   1.000
_cell.angle_alpha   90.00
_cell.angle_beta   90.00
_cell.angle_gamma   90.00
#
_symmetry.space_group_name_H-M   'P 1'
#
loop_
_entity.id
_entity.type
_entity.pdbx_description
1 polymer ?
#
loop_
_entity_poly.entity_id
_entity_poly.type
_entity_poly.pdbx_seq_one_letter_code
_entity_poly.pdbx_strand_id
1 'polypeptide(L)'
;MLTAVLDTSVLAAAFLKPGGVNRRFLRRAGQNYQLVLSEAIVQETERVLLAYNRIRTRYPYLDEDVHAFLGALRAVSHEVL
;
A
#
# COMPACT_ATOMS: atom_id res chain seq x y z
N MET A 1 16.90 11.69 8.67
CA MET A 1 15.55 11.60 8.05
C MET A 1 14.87 10.38 8.64
N LEU A 2 13.59 10.47 9.05
CA LEU A 2 12.89 9.30 9.59
C LEU A 2 12.64 8.30 8.45
N THR A 3 12.90 7.03 8.71
CA THR A 3 12.63 5.93 7.77
C THR A 3 11.49 5.10 8.33
N ALA A 4 10.52 4.74 7.49
CA ALA A 4 9.39 3.91 7.92
C ALA A 4 9.15 2.78 6.91
N VAL A 5 8.88 1.61 7.46
CA VAL A 5 8.35 0.46 6.74
C VAL A 5 6.87 0.37 7.08
N LEU A 6 6.01 0.30 6.05
CA LEU A 6 4.58 0.04 6.24
C LEU A 6 4.32 -1.40 5.88
N ASP A 7 3.74 -2.15 6.81
CA ASP A 7 3.34 -3.53 6.53
C ASP A 7 2.15 -3.61 5.56
N THR A 8 1.90 -4.82 5.08
CA THR A 8 0.76 -5.15 4.21
C THR A 8 -0.57 -4.66 4.76
N SER A 9 -0.80 -4.77 6.07
CA SER A 9 -2.08 -4.41 6.67
C SER A 9 -2.34 -2.91 6.61
N VAL A 10 -1.29 -2.10 6.82
CA VAL A 10 -1.34 -0.64 6.70
C VAL A 10 -1.56 -0.23 5.24
N LEU A 11 -0.83 -0.84 4.30
CA LEU A 11 -0.96 -0.55 2.87
C LEU A 11 -2.34 -0.94 2.32
N ALA A 12 -2.81 -2.15 2.64
CA ALA A 12 -4.16 -2.58 2.26
C ALA A 12 -5.22 -1.67 2.86
N ALA A 13 -5.11 -1.29 4.13
CA ALA A 13 -6.06 -0.37 4.74
C ALA A 13 -5.98 1.05 4.16
N ALA A 14 -4.81 1.51 3.73
CA ALA A 14 -4.64 2.79 3.03
C ALA A 14 -5.33 2.80 1.66
N PHE A 15 -5.31 1.67 0.95
CA PHE A 15 -6.04 1.47 -0.31
C PHE A 15 -7.56 1.41 -0.08
N LEU A 16 -8.00 0.50 0.79
CA LEU A 16 -9.43 0.20 1.03
C LEU A 16 -10.20 1.37 1.68
N LYS A 17 -9.50 2.27 2.38
CA LYS A 17 -10.12 3.41 3.08
C LYS A 17 -9.39 4.72 2.74
N PRO A 18 -9.67 5.34 1.58
CA PRO A 18 -8.99 6.55 1.14
C PRO A 18 -9.12 7.76 2.11
N GLY A 19 -10.20 7.82 2.90
CA GLY A 19 -10.39 8.83 3.95
C GLY A 19 -9.74 8.49 5.30
N GLY A 20 -9.13 7.31 5.43
CA GLY A 20 -8.62 6.77 6.69
C GLY A 20 -7.26 7.32 7.12
N VAL A 21 -6.88 7.05 8.37
CA VAL A 21 -5.59 7.46 8.93
C VAL A 21 -4.41 6.87 8.15
N ASN A 22 -4.51 5.62 7.71
CA ASN A 22 -3.44 4.95 6.95
C ASN A 22 -3.18 5.63 5.61
N ARG A 23 -4.22 6.05 4.88
CA ARG A 23 -4.06 6.82 3.65
C ARG A 23 -3.42 8.18 3.91
N ARG A 24 -3.82 8.87 4.97
CA ARG A 24 -3.20 10.15 5.37
C ARG A 24 -1.73 9.97 5.74
N PHE A 25 -1.38 8.89 6.43
CA PHE A 25 -0.01 8.59 6.80
C PHE A 25 0.84 8.26 5.56
N LEU A 26 0.34 7.41 4.67
CA LEU A 26 1.01 7.06 3.42
C LEU A 26 1.26 8.28 2.52
N ARG A 27 0.31 9.22 2.45
CA ARG A 27 0.47 10.47 1.69
C ARG A 27 1.61 11.38 2.16
N ARG A 28 2.10 11.18 3.40
CA ARG A 28 3.23 11.93 3.96
C ARG A 28 4.58 11.27 3.67
N ALA A 29 4.58 10.08 3.04
CA ALA A 29 5.80 9.46 2.53
C ALA A 29 6.46 10.38 1.49
N GLY A 30 7.78 10.50 1.56
CA GLY A 30 8.58 11.41 0.72
C GLY A 30 8.55 12.88 1.18
N GLN A 31 7.65 13.26 2.09
CA GLN A 31 7.58 14.60 2.66
C GLN A 31 8.13 14.64 4.09
N ASN A 32 7.63 13.74 4.94
CA ASN A 32 7.95 13.70 6.37
C ASN A 32 8.88 12.54 6.73
N TYR A 33 8.87 11.48 5.93
CA TYR A 33 9.69 10.28 6.14
C TYR A 33 9.97 9.58 4.81
N GLN A 34 11.04 8.80 4.78
CA GLN A 34 11.36 7.91 3.66
C GLN A 34 10.57 6.62 3.82
N LEU A 35 9.73 6.31 2.82
CA LEU A 35 9.08 5.02 2.75
C LEU A 35 10.06 3.98 2.21
N VAL A 36 10.18 2.87 2.92
CA VAL A 36 11.01 1.74 2.54
C VAL A 36 10.14 0.50 2.52
N LEU A 37 10.18 -0.25 1.42
CA LEU A 37 9.38 -1.46 1.21
C LEU A 37 10.29 -2.57 0.68
N SER A 38 10.08 -3.79 1.18
CA SER A 38 10.61 -4.98 0.54
C SER A 38 9.63 -5.48 -0.52
N GLU A 39 10.13 -6.21 -1.50
CA GLU A 39 9.30 -6.84 -2.53
C GLU A 39 8.23 -7.77 -1.91
N ALA A 40 8.57 -8.47 -0.82
CA ALA A 40 7.64 -9.33 -0.10
C ALA A 40 6.39 -8.59 0.43
N ILE A 41 6.55 -7.35 0.91
CA ILE A 41 5.43 -6.54 1.37
C ILE A 41 4.55 -6.12 0.18
N VAL A 42 5.16 -5.75 -0.94
CA VAL A 42 4.42 -5.33 -2.14
C VAL A 42 3.62 -6.52 -2.71
N GLN A 43 4.24 -7.70 -2.81
CA GLN A 43 3.60 -8.93 -3.28
C GLN A 43 2.47 -9.40 -2.36
N GLU A 44 2.66 -9.35 -1.04
CA GLU A 44 1.59 -9.72 -0.12
C GLU A 44 0.45 -8.69 -0.18
N THR A 45 0.75 -7.40 -0.38
CA THR A 45 -0.28 -6.36 -0.57
C THR A 45 -1.10 -6.63 -1.84
N GLU A 46 -0.44 -6.98 -2.94
CA GLU A 46 -1.10 -7.41 -4.18
C GLU A 46 -1.99 -8.63 -3.95
N ARG A 47 -1.46 -9.68 -3.30
CA ARG A 47 -2.20 -10.91 -2.99
C ARG A 47 -3.45 -10.62 -2.15
N VAL A 48 -3.34 -9.79 -1.13
CA VAL A 48 -4.45 -9.40 -0.26
C VAL A 48 -5.55 -8.66 -1.05
N LEU A 49 -5.18 -7.80 -2.00
CA LEU A 49 -6.14 -6.99 -2.77
C LEU A 49 -6.72 -7.73 -4.00
N LEU A 50 -5.96 -8.64 -4.61
CA LEU A 50 -6.40 -9.35 -5.82
C LEU A 50 -6.95 -10.76 -5.56
N ALA A 51 -6.44 -11.48 -4.55
CA ALA A 51 -6.78 -12.88 -4.35
C ALA A 51 -7.74 -13.13 -3.16
N TYR A 52 -7.78 -12.25 -2.14
CA TYR A 52 -8.58 -12.53 -0.96
C TYR A 52 -10.05 -12.16 -1.17
N ASN A 53 -10.86 -13.15 -1.50
CA ASN A 53 -12.28 -12.98 -1.82
C ASN A 53 -13.05 -12.18 -0.75
N ARG A 54 -12.78 -12.43 0.54
CA ARG A 54 -13.42 -11.68 1.65
C ARG A 54 -13.25 -10.17 1.54
N ILE A 55 -12.10 -9.70 1.07
CA ILE A 55 -11.83 -8.26 0.91
C ILE A 55 -12.58 -7.74 -0.32
N ARG A 56 -12.49 -8.46 -1.44
CA ARG A 56 -13.12 -8.09 -2.72
C ARG A 56 -14.64 -8.08 -2.66
N THR A 57 -15.25 -8.97 -1.86
CA THR A 57 -16.70 -8.94 -1.60
C THR A 57 -17.11 -7.74 -0.75
N ARG A 58 -16.25 -7.29 0.17
CA ARG A 58 -16.57 -6.21 1.12
C ARG A 58 -16.35 -4.82 0.54
N TYR A 59 -15.37 -4.65 -0.34
CA TYR A 59 -14.96 -3.36 -0.87
C TYR A 59 -14.98 -3.40 -2.40
N PRO A 60 -15.80 -2.58 -3.07
CA PRO A 60 -15.79 -2.50 -4.51
C PRO A 60 -14.58 -1.68 -4.98
N TYR A 61 -13.76 -2.28 -5.83
CA TYR A 61 -12.66 -1.65 -6.58
C TYR A 61 -12.30 -2.53 -7.78
N LEU A 62 -11.62 -1.96 -8.75
CA LEU A 62 -11.16 -2.68 -9.94
C LEU A 62 -9.72 -3.16 -9.75
N ASP A 63 -9.32 -4.17 -10.52
CA ASP A 63 -7.95 -4.68 -10.49
C ASP A 63 -6.95 -3.60 -10.97
N GLU A 64 -7.38 -2.75 -11.92
CA GLU A 64 -6.61 -1.59 -12.38
C GLU A 64 -6.31 -0.58 -11.25
N ASP A 65 -7.22 -0.39 -10.29
CA ASP A 65 -6.99 0.48 -9.14
C ASP A 65 -5.86 -0.07 -8.26
N VAL A 66 -5.82 -1.40 -8.09
CA VAL A 66 -4.79 -2.09 -7.32
C VAL A 66 -3.43 -1.95 -8.03
N HIS A 67 -3.37 -2.20 -9.34
CA HIS A 67 -2.13 -2.05 -10.09
C HIS A 67 -1.62 -0.60 -10.09
N ALA A 68 -2.51 0.38 -10.25
CA ALA A 68 -2.15 1.80 -10.14
C ALA A 68 -1.60 2.14 -8.74
N PHE A 69 -2.21 1.59 -7.68
CA PHE A 69 -1.75 1.76 -6.31
C PHE A 69 -0.36 1.14 -6.08
N LEU A 70 -0.13 -0.09 -6.52
CA LEU A 70 1.16 -0.77 -6.39
C LEU A 70 2.25 -0.05 -7.20
N GLY A 71 1.93 0.42 -8.41
CA GLY A 71 2.84 1.24 -9.22
C GLY A 71 3.24 2.53 -8.50
N ALA A 72 2.28 3.21 -7.87
CA ALA A 72 2.55 4.40 -7.08
C ALA A 72 3.43 4.08 -5.85
N LEU A 73 3.21 2.96 -5.15
CA LEU A 73 4.04 2.53 -4.03
C LEU A 73 5.49 2.30 -4.45
N ARG A 74 5.71 1.60 -5.57
CA ARG A 74 7.05 1.36 -6.11
C ARG A 74 7.75 2.65 -6.52
N ALA A 75 7.02 3.62 -7.06
CA ALA A 75 7.59 4.91 -7.48
C ALA A 75 8.04 5.80 -6.31
N VAL A 76 7.43 5.66 -5.12
CA VAL A 76 7.69 6.55 -3.96
C VAL A 76 8.44 5.87 -2.82
N SER A 77 8.66 4.55 -2.90
CA SER A 77 9.41 3.79 -1.89
C SER A 77 10.84 3.50 -2.36
N HIS A 78 11.73 3.34 -1.39
CA HIS A 78 13.03 2.73 -1.65
C HIS A 78 12.93 1.23 -1.41
N GLU A 79 13.41 0.45 -2.37
CA GLU A 79 13.47 -1.00 -2.26
C GLU A 79 14.58 -1.41 -1.29
N VAL A 80 14.28 -2.36 -0.42
CA VAL A 80 15.27 -3.06 0.42
C VAL A 80 15.19 -4.56 0.15
N LEU A 81 16.38 -5.15 -0.01
CA LEU A 81 16.60 -6.58 -0.23
C LEU A 81 16.33 -7.39 1.05
#